data_AF-A0A962JP39-F1
#
_entry.id   AF-A0A962JP39-F1
#
_cell.length_a   1.000
_cell.length_b   1.000
_cell.length_c   1.000
_cell.angle_alpha   90.00
_cell.angle_beta   90.00
_cell.angle_gamma   90.00
#
_symmetry.space_group_name_H-M   'P 1'
#
loop_
_entity.id
_entity.type
_entity.pdbx_description
1 polymer ?
#
loop_
_entity_poly.entity_id
_entity_poly.type
_entity_poly.pdbx_seq_one_letter_code
_entity_poly.pdbx_strand_id
1 'polypeptide(L)'
;SSGSACTSASLEPSYVLRALGLSDELAHSSIRFTIGRFTTEEDIDFVINHAQNAVNKLRDLSPLWDMYKEGIDLSQVQWAAH
;
A
#
# COMPACT_ATOMS: atom_id res chain seq x y z
N SER A 1 -22.95 -3.55 -8.76
CA SER A 1 -22.87 -4.62 -7.75
C SER A 1 -21.89 -4.19 -6.69
N SER A 2 -22.36 -3.82 -5.51
CA SER A 2 -21.59 -3.30 -4.38
C SER A 2 -20.88 -4.43 -3.61
N GLY A 3 -20.21 -5.32 -4.34
CA GLY A 3 -19.42 -6.43 -3.80
C GLY A 3 -17.97 -6.03 -3.57
N SER A 4 -17.72 -4.79 -3.15
CA SER A 4 -16.39 -4.38 -2.71
C SER A 4 -16.11 -5.14 -1.43
N ALA A 5 -14.99 -5.87 -1.37
CA ALA A 5 -14.48 -6.53 -0.17
C ALA A 5 -14.04 -5.51 0.93
N CYS A 6 -14.71 -4.35 0.99
CA CYS A 6 -14.46 -3.23 1.89
C CYS A 6 -15.09 -3.42 3.27
N THR A 7 -15.57 -4.63 3.60
CA THR A 7 -15.94 -5.03 4.96
C THR A 7 -15.20 -6.30 5.37
N SER A 8 -13.87 -6.33 5.26
CA SER A 8 -13.09 -7.15 6.19
C SER A 8 -13.01 -6.39 7.51
N ALA A 9 -13.89 -6.71 8.45
CA ALA A 9 -13.82 -6.24 9.84
C ALA A 9 -12.57 -6.76 10.61
N SER A 10 -11.54 -7.20 9.88
CA SER A 10 -10.32 -7.76 10.41
C SER A 10 -9.15 -6.95 9.86
N LEU A 11 -8.42 -6.35 10.79
CA LEU A 11 -7.16 -5.61 10.56
C LEU A 11 -6.01 -6.55 10.17
N GLU A 12 -6.29 -7.79 9.78
CA GLU A 12 -5.28 -8.82 9.53
C GLU A 12 -4.67 -8.68 8.12
N PRO A 13 -3.33 -8.78 7.99
CA PRO A 13 -2.67 -8.69 6.71
C PRO A 13 -2.99 -9.90 5.83
N SER A 14 -2.91 -9.69 4.51
CA SER A 14 -3.17 -10.73 3.51
C SER A 14 -2.34 -11.99 3.78
N TYR A 15 -3.01 -13.12 4.00
CA TYR A 15 -2.35 -14.41 4.23
C TYR A 15 -1.51 -14.86 3.02
N VAL A 16 -1.89 -14.46 1.80
CA VAL A 16 -1.12 -14.74 0.57
C VAL A 16 0.19 -13.97 0.59
N LEU A 17 0.16 -12.68 0.94
CA LEU A 17 1.37 -11.86 0.99
C LEU A 17 2.31 -12.30 2.11
N ARG A 18 1.76 -12.69 3.27
CA ARG A 18 2.54 -13.33 4.34
C ARG A 18 3.18 -14.63 3.88
N ALA A 19 2.44 -15.48 3.17
CA ALA A 19 2.99 -16.73 2.64
C ALA A 19 4.11 -16.52 1.60
N LEU A 20 4.11 -15.36 0.91
CA LEU A 20 5.20 -14.92 0.04
C LEU A 20 6.40 -14.31 0.80
N GLY A 21 6.33 -14.19 2.12
CA GLY A 21 7.39 -13.67 2.97
C GLY A 21 7.39 -12.16 3.16
N LEU A 22 6.30 -11.46 2.82
CA LEU A 22 6.16 -10.03 3.10
C LEU A 22 5.88 -9.81 4.59
N SER A 23 6.49 -8.77 5.16
CA SER A 23 6.17 -8.31 6.52
C SER A 23 4.71 -7.82 6.58
N ASP A 24 4.14 -7.81 7.79
CA ASP A 24 2.77 -7.35 8.00
C ASP A 24 2.57 -5.90 7.53
N GLU A 25 3.56 -5.03 7.78
CA GLU A 25 3.56 -3.63 7.31
C GLU A 25 3.50 -3.52 5.78
N LEU A 26 4.28 -4.33 5.06
CA LEU A 26 4.27 -4.37 3.60
C LEU A 26 2.98 -5.00 3.07
N ALA A 27 2.46 -6.03 3.74
CA ALA A 27 1.20 -6.65 3.38
C ALA A 27 0.01 -5.69 3.59
N HIS A 28 0.05 -4.82 4.61
CA HIS A 28 -0.96 -3.79 4.86
C HIS A 28 -0.91 -2.62 3.89
N SER A 29 0.28 -2.27 3.40
CA SER A 29 0.47 -1.20 2.42
C SER A 29 0.34 -1.67 0.96
N SER A 30 -0.06 -2.92 0.73
CA SER A 30 -0.20 -3.50 -0.60
C SER A 30 -1.57 -3.20 -1.24
N ILE A 31 -1.56 -2.84 -2.53
CA ILE A 31 -2.77 -2.59 -3.33
C ILE A 31 -2.77 -3.54 -4.53
N ARG A 32 -3.93 -4.15 -4.81
CA ARG A 32 -4.13 -5.01 -5.99
C ARG A 32 -4.97 -4.29 -7.04
N PHE A 33 -4.37 -4.02 -8.20
CA PHE A 33 -5.09 -3.58 -9.39
C PHE A 33 -5.41 -4.79 -10.28
N THR A 34 -6.64 -4.87 -10.76
CA THR A 34 -7.08 -5.89 -11.72
C THR A 34 -7.65 -5.19 -12.93
N ILE A 35 -7.17 -5.56 -14.11
CA ILE A 35 -7.60 -5.00 -15.41
C ILE A 35 -8.66 -5.94 -16.01
N GLY A 36 -9.69 -5.37 -16.64
CA GLY A 36 -10.80 -6.15 -17.22
C GLY A 36 -11.12 -5.76 -18.66
N ARG A 37 -12.13 -6.44 -19.23
CA ARG A 37 -12.58 -6.23 -20.63
C ARG A 37 -12.88 -4.77 -20.99
N PHE A 38 -13.29 -3.98 -20.01
CA PHE A 38 -13.74 -2.60 -20.20
C PHE A 38 -12.73 -1.55 -19.75
N THR A 39 -11.54 -1.97 -19.31
CA THR A 39 -10.48 -1.02 -18.96
C THR A 39 -9.85 -0.47 -20.23
N THR A 40 -9.75 0.85 -20.33
CA THR A 40 -9.09 1.50 -21.47
C THR A 40 -7.69 1.97 -21.10
N GLU A 41 -6.91 2.41 -22.09
CA GLU A 41 -5.59 3.00 -21.85
C GLU A 41 -5.70 4.28 -21.02
N GLU A 42 -6.74 5.08 -21.23
CA GLU A 42 -6.98 6.31 -20.46
C GLU A 42 -7.23 6.02 -18.97
N ASP A 43 -7.91 4.92 -18.65
CA ASP A 43 -8.09 4.49 -17.25
C ASP A 43 -6.74 4.16 -16.60
N ILE A 44 -5.84 3.51 -17.35
CA ILE A 44 -4.50 3.15 -16.87
C ILE A 44 -3.67 4.41 -16.64
N ASP A 45 -3.65 5.33 -17.60
CA ASP A 45 -2.94 6.60 -17.48
C ASP A 45 -3.47 7.43 -16.30
N PHE A 46 -4.78 7.44 -16.11
CA PHE A 46 -5.40 8.10 -14.96
C PHE A 46 -4.92 7.47 -13.64
N VAL A 47 -4.95 6.15 -13.52
CA VAL A 47 -4.54 5.43 -12.29
C VAL A 47 -3.05 5.64 -12.01
N ILE A 48 -2.18 5.60 -13.02
CA ILE A 48 -0.74 5.83 -12.84
C ILE A 48 -0.49 7.21 -12.23
N ASN A 49 -1.05 8.26 -12.85
CA ASN A 49 -0.89 9.62 -12.37
C ASN A 49 -1.46 9.81 -10.96
N HIS A 50 -2.64 9.24 -10.70
CA HIS A 50 -3.28 9.37 -9.39
C HIS A 50 -2.53 8.62 -8.29
N ALA A 51 -2.09 7.39 -8.56
CA ALA A 51 -1.35 6.57 -7.60
C ALA A 51 0.01 7.21 -7.27
N GLN A 52 0.74 7.72 -8.27
CA GLN A 52 1.99 8.43 -8.04
C GLN A 52 1.79 9.65 -7.15
N ASN A 53 0.79 10.49 -7.45
CA ASN A 53 0.49 11.67 -6.65
C ASN A 53 0.10 11.32 -5.22
N ALA A 54 -0.72 10.29 -5.02
CA ALA A 54 -1.13 9.83 -3.70
C ALA A 54 0.07 9.29 -2.90
N VAL A 55 0.91 8.43 -3.50
CA VAL A 55 2.09 7.86 -2.85
C VAL A 55 3.08 8.95 -2.47
N ASN A 56 3.37 9.90 -3.37
CA ASN A 56 4.29 11.01 -3.09
C ASN A 56 3.76 11.88 -1.95
N LYS A 57 2.48 12.27 -1.99
CA LYS A 57 1.86 13.05 -0.92
C LYS A 57 1.93 12.35 0.44
N LEU A 58 1.67 11.05 0.49
CA LEU A 58 1.74 10.27 1.73
C LEU A 58 3.19 10.18 2.25
N ARG A 59 4.16 10.04 1.35
CA ARG A 59 5.58 10.01 1.67
C ARG A 59 6.10 11.36 2.15
N ASP A 60 5.65 12.46 1.58
CA ASP A 60 6.01 13.83 2.02
C ASP A 60 5.53 14.14 3.44
N LEU A 61 4.47 13.46 3.90
CA LEU A 61 3.92 13.60 5.25
C LEU A 61 4.44 12.53 6.22
N SER A 62 5.26 11.58 5.76
CA SER A 62 5.67 10.42 6.53
C SER A 62 7.08 10.61 7.11
N PRO A 63 7.24 10.74 8.44
CA PRO A 63 8.55 10.77 9.08
C PRO A 63 9.40 9.52 8.77
N LEU A 64 8.72 8.39 8.52
CA LEU A 64 9.35 7.13 8.16
C LEU A 64 10.03 7.19 6.79
N TRP A 65 9.42 7.93 5.87
CA TRP A 65 10.01 8.14 4.57
C TRP A 65 11.24 9.05 4.65
N ASP A 66 11.23 10.04 5.54
CA ASP A 66 12.42 10.86 5.81
C ASP A 66 13.56 10.03 6.41
N MET A 67 13.26 9.21 7.43
CA MET A 67 14.24 8.29 8.02
C MET A 67 14.81 7.30 6.99
N TYR A 68 13.97 6.76 6.11
CA TYR A 68 14.42 5.92 5.00
C TYR A 68 15.39 6.65 4.05
N LYS A 69 15.09 7.91 3.68
CA LYS A 69 15.99 8.72 2.83
C LYS A 69 17.32 9.02 3.51
N GLU A 70 17.36 9.09 4.83
CA GLU A 70 18.58 9.28 5.62
C GLU A 70 19.39 7.97 5.80
N GLY A 71 18.89 6.85 5.28
CA GLY A 71 19.56 5.54 5.36
C GLY A 71 19.38 4.85 6.72
N ILE A 72 18.41 5.29 7.52
CA ILE A 72 18.09 4.66 8.80
C ILE A 72 17.36 3.35 8.52
N ASP A 73 17.83 2.26 9.16
CA ASP A 73 17.16 0.98 9.10
C ASP A 73 15.84 1.03 9.89
N LEU A 74 14.73 1.11 9.15
CA LEU A 74 13.39 1.16 9.71
C LEU A 74 13.00 -0.11 10.49
N SER A 75 13.67 -1.24 10.25
CA SER A 75 13.40 -2.49 10.99
C SER A 75 13.82 -2.43 12.46
N GLN A 76 14.69 -1.47 12.82
CA GLN A 76 15.20 -1.25 14.17
C GLN A 76 14.44 -0.16 14.93
N VAL A 77 13.48 0.50 14.27
CA VAL A 77 12.67 1.56 14.87
C VAL A 77 11.62 0.92 15.77
N GLN A 78 11.68 1.18 17.08
CA GLN A 78 10.65 0.71 18.00
C GLN A 78 9.37 1.52 17.82
N TRP A 79 8.38 0.89 17.22
CA TRP A 79 7.04 1.43 17.10
C TRP A 79 6.36 1.49 18.46
N ALA A 80 5.76 2.63 18.80
CA ALA A 80 4.79 2.69 19.90
C ALA A 80 3.58 1.86 19.48
N ALA A 81 3.38 0.71 20.13
CA ALA A 81 2.19 -0.12 19.91
C ALA A 81 0.93 0.67 20.28
N HIS A 82 -0.02 0.74 19.34
CA HIS A 82 -1.40 1.16 19.59
C HIS A 82 -2.33 -0.04 19.45
#